data_AF-Q6AF60-F1
#
_entry.id   AF-Q6AF60-F1
#
_cell.length_a   1.000
_cell.length_b   1.000
_cell.length_c   1.000
_cell.angle_alpha   90.00
_cell.angle_beta   90.00
_cell.angle_gamma   90.00
#
_symmetry.space_group_name_H-M   'P 1'
#
loop_
_entity.id
_entity.type
_entity.pdbx_description
1 polymer ?
#
loop_
_entity_poly.entity_id
_entity_poly.type
_entity_poly.pdbx_seq_one_letter_code
_entity_poly.pdbx_strand_id
1 'polypeptide(L)'
;MAWGNPIDKALDERGMGEPAFQPSALSAFASAHKLKTVYLSVPCAADQGPFSDWLRSAVKALHGAGVTTVAALGGDVSWASQPQLAATWTRSALTAAPFDAVQFDVEPWVNATDSQLPAIVGDLSNMYDAAAQAAGKVPIGGALPWWLATKPDPSGGTLFGQLLSHIHSVAIVTFVDHAEGEDGIVALAHPAAAVASAARIPFTIGLEADSPDVAGGSAATFGDNSAAALEGQSTIVRARLSGLNGYSGIAVEHLLSWKDLLTR
;
A
#
# COMPACT_ATOMS: atom_id res chain seq x y z
N MET A 1 5.36 -3.43 0.51
CA MET A 1 5.27 -2.65 -0.73
C MET A 1 6.66 -2.61 -1.34
N ALA A 2 6.76 -2.73 -2.66
CA ALA A 2 8.04 -2.83 -3.36
C ALA A 2 8.29 -1.51 -4.12
N TRP A 3 8.82 -0.52 -3.41
CA TRP A 3 9.20 0.81 -3.91
C TRP A 3 10.57 0.78 -4.58
N GLY A 4 10.64 0.23 -5.79
CA GLY A 4 11.90 0.15 -6.53
C GLY A 4 11.79 -0.59 -7.85
N ASN A 5 12.88 -0.62 -8.61
CA ASN A 5 12.96 -1.35 -9.86
C ASN A 5 14.41 -1.70 -10.24
N PRO A 6 14.63 -2.78 -11.02
CA PRO A 6 15.97 -3.23 -11.35
C PRO A 6 16.55 -2.57 -12.61
N ILE A 7 15.84 -1.61 -13.20
CA ILE A 7 16.21 -1.01 -14.49
C ILE A 7 17.30 0.01 -14.23
N ASP A 8 18.40 -0.08 -14.97
CA ASP A 8 19.50 0.88 -14.86
C ASP A 8 19.03 2.28 -15.28
N LYS A 9 19.35 3.28 -14.47
CA LYS A 9 19.04 4.68 -14.73
C LYS A 9 19.64 5.19 -16.05
N ALA A 10 20.75 4.60 -16.50
CA ALA A 10 21.37 4.91 -17.79
C ALA A 10 20.55 4.40 -18.99
N LEU A 11 19.68 3.40 -18.79
CA LEU A 11 18.77 2.90 -19.83
C LEU A 11 17.45 3.66 -19.87
N ASP A 12 16.99 4.10 -18.70
CA ASP A 12 15.77 4.89 -18.53
C ASP A 12 15.87 5.71 -17.24
N GLU A 13 15.60 7.02 -17.29
CA GLU A 13 15.80 7.93 -16.15
C GLU A 13 14.97 7.56 -14.91
N ARG A 14 13.89 6.79 -15.09
CA ARG A 14 13.02 6.27 -14.02
C ARG A 14 13.62 5.03 -13.32
N GLY A 15 14.71 4.50 -13.88
CA GLY A 15 15.42 3.34 -13.37
C GLY A 15 16.09 3.60 -12.01
N MET A 16 16.04 2.61 -11.13
CA MET A 16 16.71 2.63 -9.81
C MET A 16 17.91 1.67 -9.72
N GLY A 17 18.03 0.73 -10.67
CA GLY A 17 19.17 -0.18 -10.78
C GLY A 17 19.27 -1.20 -9.64
N GLU A 18 18.16 -1.52 -8.98
CA GLU A 18 18.14 -2.30 -7.74
C GLU A 18 17.90 -3.80 -8.00
N PRO A 19 18.91 -4.68 -7.83
CA PRO A 19 18.80 -6.09 -8.21
C PRO A 19 17.75 -6.88 -7.41
N ALA A 20 17.38 -6.40 -6.21
CA ALA A 20 16.36 -7.03 -5.38
C ALA A 20 14.96 -7.04 -6.03
N PHE A 21 14.73 -6.19 -7.04
CA PHE A 21 13.47 -6.10 -7.78
C PHE A 21 13.50 -6.89 -9.10
N GLN A 22 14.56 -7.65 -9.36
CA GLN A 22 14.56 -8.62 -10.44
C GLN A 22 13.44 -9.65 -10.24
N PRO A 23 12.74 -10.12 -11.30
CA PRO A 23 11.63 -11.06 -11.16
C PRO A 23 11.95 -12.32 -10.35
N SER A 24 13.17 -12.87 -10.50
CA SER A 24 13.64 -14.02 -9.73
C SER A 24 13.83 -13.71 -8.25
N ALA A 25 14.36 -12.53 -7.90
CA ALA A 25 14.53 -12.09 -6.53
C ALA A 25 13.18 -11.82 -5.85
N LEU A 26 12.25 -11.16 -6.54
CA LEU A 26 10.89 -10.91 -6.07
C LEU A 26 10.12 -12.22 -5.80
N SER A 27 10.14 -13.15 -6.76
CA SER A 27 9.47 -14.45 -6.61
C SER A 27 10.09 -15.33 -5.52
N ALA A 28 11.43 -15.35 -5.40
CA ALA A 28 12.11 -16.08 -4.33
C ALA A 28 11.72 -15.53 -2.94
N PHE A 29 11.72 -14.20 -2.79
CA PHE A 29 11.29 -13.54 -1.56
C PHE A 29 9.82 -13.84 -1.25
N ALA A 30 8.93 -13.67 -2.24
CA ALA A 30 7.51 -13.92 -2.07
C ALA A 30 7.22 -15.38 -1.65
N SER A 31 7.90 -16.35 -2.25
CA SER A 31 7.78 -17.77 -1.91
C SER A 31 8.28 -18.06 -0.49
N ALA A 32 9.48 -17.57 -0.13
CA ALA A 32 10.08 -17.78 1.19
C ALA A 32 9.21 -17.24 2.33
N HIS A 33 8.56 -16.10 2.10
CA HIS A 33 7.71 -15.42 3.08
C HIS A 33 6.21 -15.69 2.88
N LYS A 34 5.84 -16.59 1.96
CA LYS A 34 4.46 -17.01 1.65
C LYS A 34 3.51 -15.84 1.38
N LEU A 35 4.01 -14.81 0.70
CA LEU A 35 3.23 -13.62 0.40
C LEU A 35 2.03 -13.98 -0.49
N LYS A 36 0.88 -13.37 -0.20
CA LYS A 36 -0.35 -13.51 -0.99
C LYS A 36 -0.61 -12.31 -1.88
N THR A 37 -0.19 -11.14 -1.42
CA THR A 37 -0.31 -9.89 -2.14
C THR A 37 1.06 -9.23 -2.25
N VAL A 38 1.39 -8.72 -3.43
CA VAL A 38 2.58 -7.88 -3.66
C VAL A 38 2.17 -6.61 -4.39
N TYR A 39 2.50 -5.48 -3.78
CA TYR A 39 2.33 -4.14 -4.38
C TYR A 39 3.65 -3.75 -5.05
N LEU A 40 3.67 -3.67 -6.38
CA LEU A 40 4.86 -3.32 -7.17
C LEU A 40 4.79 -1.87 -7.60
N SER A 41 5.78 -1.04 -7.25
CA SER A 41 5.82 0.35 -7.69
C SER A 41 5.92 0.46 -9.21
N VAL A 42 5.05 1.27 -9.79
CA VAL A 42 4.97 1.50 -11.24
C VAL A 42 5.20 2.99 -11.51
N PRO A 43 6.23 3.37 -12.28
CA PRO A 43 6.44 4.78 -12.60
C PRO A 43 5.40 5.28 -13.61
N CYS A 44 5.29 6.59 -13.75
CA CYS A 44 4.52 7.19 -14.86
C CYS A 44 5.02 6.69 -16.22
N ALA A 45 4.08 6.52 -17.16
CA ALA A 45 4.33 6.03 -18.52
C ALA A 45 5.04 4.66 -18.58
N ALA A 46 4.74 3.74 -17.66
CA ALA A 46 5.37 2.41 -17.59
C ALA A 46 5.09 1.51 -18.81
N ASP A 47 4.09 1.86 -19.63
CA ASP A 47 3.84 1.27 -20.95
C ASP A 47 4.90 1.66 -22.01
N GLN A 48 5.80 2.58 -21.67
CA GLN A 48 6.92 3.01 -22.50
C GLN A 48 8.26 2.55 -21.94
N GLY A 49 9.20 2.26 -22.84
CA GLY A 49 10.56 1.86 -22.47
C GLY A 49 10.63 0.46 -21.85
N PRO A 50 11.67 0.17 -21.06
CA PRO A 50 11.96 -1.18 -20.57
C PRO A 50 11.01 -1.69 -19.46
N PHE A 51 10.19 -0.82 -18.87
CA PHE A 51 9.32 -1.15 -17.73
C PHE A 51 8.27 -2.20 -18.06
N SER A 52 7.66 -2.12 -19.25
CA SER A 52 6.62 -3.05 -19.69
C SER A 52 7.08 -4.52 -19.64
N ASP A 53 8.31 -4.79 -20.10
CA ASP A 53 8.88 -6.15 -20.11
C ASP A 53 9.26 -6.64 -18.71
N TRP A 54 9.84 -5.75 -17.89
CA TRP A 54 10.14 -6.07 -16.50
C TRP A 54 8.87 -6.37 -15.70
N LEU A 55 7.85 -5.50 -15.78
CA LEU A 55 6.61 -5.65 -15.03
C LEU A 55 5.86 -6.94 -15.42
N ARG A 56 5.75 -7.26 -16.72
CA ARG A 56 5.19 -8.54 -17.16
C ARG A 56 5.95 -9.74 -16.60
N SER A 57 7.27 -9.67 -16.61
CA SER A 57 8.12 -10.74 -16.09
C SER A 57 7.98 -10.88 -14.57
N ALA A 58 7.90 -9.77 -13.85
CA ALA A 58 7.72 -9.72 -12.40
C ALA A 58 6.35 -10.28 -11.98
N VAL A 59 5.26 -9.83 -12.61
CA VAL A 59 3.89 -10.36 -12.37
C VAL A 59 3.86 -11.86 -12.57
N LYS A 60 4.37 -12.35 -13.71
CA LYS A 60 4.43 -13.79 -14.01
C LYS A 60 5.25 -14.57 -12.96
N ALA A 61 6.40 -14.05 -12.57
CA ALA A 61 7.26 -14.72 -11.59
C ALA A 61 6.61 -14.78 -10.20
N LEU A 62 5.95 -13.69 -9.77
CA LEU A 62 5.23 -13.63 -8.50
C LEU A 62 4.04 -14.61 -8.46
N HIS A 63 3.22 -14.66 -9.52
CA HIS A 63 2.16 -15.67 -9.63
C HIS A 63 2.74 -17.09 -9.60
N GLY A 64 3.87 -17.33 -10.28
CA GLY A 64 4.59 -18.60 -10.22
C GLY A 64 5.10 -18.99 -8.83
N ALA A 65 5.31 -18.00 -7.95
CA ALA A 65 5.66 -18.19 -6.54
C ALA A 65 4.45 -18.37 -5.60
N GLY A 66 3.22 -18.37 -6.15
CA GLY A 66 1.99 -18.55 -5.37
C GLY A 66 1.41 -17.26 -4.78
N VAL A 67 1.88 -16.10 -5.23
CA VAL A 67 1.21 -14.80 -4.99
C VAL A 67 -0.11 -14.81 -5.77
N THR A 68 -1.21 -14.46 -5.11
CA THR A 68 -2.55 -14.46 -5.72
C THR A 68 -2.96 -13.09 -6.23
N THR A 69 -2.30 -12.03 -5.75
CA THR A 69 -2.59 -10.66 -6.16
C THR A 69 -1.30 -9.89 -6.33
N VAL A 70 -1.03 -9.43 -7.54
CA VAL A 70 0.02 -8.45 -7.84
C VAL A 70 -0.66 -7.16 -8.24
N ALA A 71 -0.49 -6.12 -7.43
CA ALA A 71 -1.11 -4.82 -7.63
C ALA A 71 -0.09 -3.79 -8.13
N ALA A 72 -0.49 -2.98 -9.11
CA ALA A 72 0.27 -1.81 -9.50
C ALA A 72 0.19 -0.76 -8.40
N LEU A 73 1.33 -0.31 -7.88
CA LEU A 73 1.43 0.65 -6.79
C LEU A 73 1.88 2.01 -7.31
N GLY A 74 1.15 3.06 -6.95
CA GLY A 74 1.49 4.45 -7.26
C GLY A 74 1.07 5.39 -6.13
N GLY A 75 1.76 6.52 -5.98
CA GLY A 75 1.61 7.35 -4.78
C GLY A 75 1.92 8.84 -4.95
N ASP A 76 1.79 9.40 -6.16
CA ASP A 76 2.07 10.82 -6.36
C ASP A 76 0.97 11.69 -5.74
N VAL A 77 1.36 12.50 -4.75
CA VAL A 77 0.45 13.38 -3.99
C VAL A 77 -0.33 14.35 -4.88
N SER A 78 0.22 14.75 -6.03
CA SER A 78 -0.44 15.67 -6.96
C SER A 78 -1.73 15.10 -7.55
N TRP A 79 -1.89 13.78 -7.54
CA TRP A 79 -3.06 13.09 -8.09
C TRP A 79 -4.36 13.40 -7.34
N ALA A 80 -4.29 13.70 -6.04
CA ALA A 80 -5.47 14.08 -5.27
C ALA A 80 -6.14 15.33 -5.88
N SER A 81 -5.35 16.37 -6.20
CA SER A 81 -5.85 17.59 -6.84
C SER A 81 -5.93 17.51 -8.37
N GLN A 82 -5.33 16.49 -8.98
CA GLN A 82 -5.29 16.27 -10.42
C GLN A 82 -5.72 14.83 -10.77
N PRO A 83 -7.00 14.46 -10.58
CA PRO A 83 -7.49 13.09 -10.71
C PRO A 83 -7.27 12.48 -12.11
N GLN A 84 -7.16 13.32 -13.14
CA GLN A 84 -6.84 12.87 -14.50
C GLN A 84 -5.43 12.30 -14.65
N LEU A 85 -4.49 12.72 -13.80
CA LEU A 85 -3.14 12.14 -13.75
C LEU A 85 -3.17 10.73 -13.16
N ALA A 86 -3.92 10.50 -12.08
CA ALA A 86 -4.16 9.14 -11.55
C ALA A 86 -4.81 8.23 -12.61
N ALA A 87 -5.84 8.71 -13.31
CA ALA A 87 -6.49 7.96 -14.37
C ALA A 87 -5.52 7.63 -15.52
N THR A 88 -4.65 8.56 -15.89
CA THR A 88 -3.63 8.36 -16.94
C THR A 88 -2.57 7.36 -16.51
N TRP A 89 -2.05 7.50 -15.30
CA TRP A 89 -1.12 6.55 -14.71
C TRP A 89 -1.73 5.14 -14.62
N THR A 90 -2.99 5.03 -14.19
CA THR A 90 -3.73 3.75 -14.11
C THR A 90 -3.78 3.05 -15.46
N ARG A 91 -4.17 3.76 -16.53
CA ARG A 91 -4.19 3.19 -17.90
C ARG A 91 -2.81 2.71 -18.34
N SER A 92 -1.79 3.52 -18.09
CA SER A 92 -0.41 3.19 -18.45
C SER A 92 0.08 1.94 -17.70
N ALA A 93 -0.15 1.85 -16.39
CA ALA A 93 0.22 0.71 -15.56
C ALA A 93 -0.45 -0.59 -16.05
N LEU A 94 -1.76 -0.55 -16.30
CA LEU A 94 -2.53 -1.71 -16.76
C LEU A 94 -2.24 -2.09 -18.23
N THR A 95 -1.76 -1.15 -19.04
CA THR A 95 -1.24 -1.43 -20.38
C THR A 95 0.13 -2.09 -20.30
N ALA A 96 0.96 -1.69 -19.33
CA ALA A 96 2.32 -2.21 -19.17
C ALA A 96 2.35 -3.69 -18.78
N ALA A 97 1.50 -4.11 -17.85
CA ALA A 97 1.46 -5.50 -17.37
C ALA A 97 0.06 -5.91 -16.87
N PRO A 98 -0.25 -7.22 -16.86
CA PRO A 98 -1.55 -7.74 -16.45
C PRO A 98 -1.66 -7.80 -14.92
N PHE A 99 -1.73 -6.66 -14.25
CA PHE A 99 -1.94 -6.58 -12.81
C PHE A 99 -3.35 -7.06 -12.40
N ASP A 100 -3.45 -7.65 -11.21
CA ASP A 100 -4.71 -8.12 -10.65
C ASP A 100 -5.52 -6.99 -10.00
N ALA A 101 -4.83 -5.93 -9.56
CA ALA A 101 -5.40 -4.78 -8.87
C ALA A 101 -4.51 -3.53 -9.06
N VAL A 102 -5.03 -2.39 -8.61
CA VAL A 102 -4.28 -1.14 -8.48
C VAL A 102 -4.34 -0.71 -7.02
N GLN A 103 -3.21 -0.28 -6.45
CA GLN A 103 -3.10 0.22 -5.09
C GLN A 103 -2.55 1.64 -5.14
N PHE A 104 -3.29 2.57 -4.53
CA PHE A 104 -2.83 3.94 -4.36
C PHE A 104 -2.27 4.12 -2.96
N ASP A 105 -1.11 4.74 -2.87
CA ASP A 105 -0.50 5.22 -1.63
C ASP A 105 -0.27 6.73 -1.74
N VAL A 106 -1.36 7.47 -1.78
CA VAL A 106 -1.39 8.91 -2.06
C VAL A 106 -1.69 9.63 -0.76
N GLU A 107 -0.70 10.34 -0.22
CA GLU A 107 -0.73 10.89 1.14
C GLU A 107 -0.80 12.44 1.22
N PRO A 108 -1.90 13.07 0.78
CA PRO A 108 -2.03 14.54 0.78
C PRO A 108 -2.20 15.15 2.19
N TRP A 109 -2.29 14.32 3.22
CA TRP A 109 -2.53 14.71 4.62
C TRP A 109 -1.27 15.04 5.42
N VAL A 110 -0.06 14.77 4.90
CA VAL A 110 1.22 14.86 5.65
C VAL A 110 1.45 16.23 6.32
N ASN A 111 0.78 17.30 5.88
CA ASN A 111 0.83 18.62 6.52
C ASN A 111 -0.56 19.29 6.66
N ALA A 112 -1.63 18.51 6.63
CA ALA A 112 -2.99 19.04 6.67
C ALA A 112 -3.45 19.36 8.10
N THR A 113 -4.23 20.43 8.25
CA THR A 113 -5.01 20.68 9.47
C THR A 113 -6.31 19.88 9.44
N ASP A 114 -6.88 19.62 10.62
CA ASP A 114 -8.18 18.92 10.73
C ASP A 114 -9.29 19.56 9.88
N SER A 115 -9.29 20.90 9.75
CA SER A 115 -10.27 21.62 8.93
C SER A 115 -10.10 21.43 7.41
N GLN A 116 -8.92 21.01 6.95
CA GLN A 116 -8.64 20.73 5.54
C GLN A 116 -9.02 19.30 5.14
N LEU A 117 -9.13 18.38 6.12
CA LEU A 117 -9.36 16.96 5.85
C LEU A 117 -10.62 16.67 5.03
N PRO A 118 -11.78 17.31 5.26
CA PRO A 118 -12.96 17.05 4.43
C PRO A 118 -12.75 17.38 2.94
N ALA A 119 -12.01 18.45 2.64
CA ALA A 119 -11.69 18.82 1.25
C ALA A 119 -10.72 17.80 0.63
N ILE A 120 -9.69 17.40 1.37
CA ILE A 120 -8.73 16.37 0.94
C ILE A 120 -9.43 15.04 0.65
N VAL A 121 -10.40 14.64 1.48
CA VAL A 121 -11.17 13.42 1.29
C VAL A 121 -12.06 13.52 0.05
N GLY A 122 -12.65 14.69 -0.22
CA GLY A 122 -13.36 14.95 -1.47
C GLY A 122 -12.46 14.82 -2.70
N ASP A 123 -11.26 15.37 -2.65
CA ASP A 123 -10.25 15.29 -3.71
C ASP A 123 -9.81 13.84 -3.97
N LEU A 124 -9.53 13.08 -2.91
CA LEU A 124 -9.19 11.65 -3.00
C LEU A 124 -10.36 10.81 -3.53
N SER A 125 -11.59 11.11 -3.14
CA SER A 125 -12.79 10.43 -3.68
C SER A 125 -12.88 10.61 -5.20
N ASN A 126 -12.69 11.85 -5.68
CA ASN A 126 -12.65 12.15 -7.12
C ASN A 126 -11.48 11.46 -7.83
N MET A 127 -10.32 11.36 -7.18
CA MET A 127 -9.16 10.63 -7.70
C MET A 127 -9.47 9.14 -7.84
N TYR A 128 -10.05 8.51 -6.82
CA TYR A 128 -10.43 7.10 -6.86
C TYR A 128 -11.48 6.83 -7.93
N ASP A 129 -12.50 7.67 -8.07
CA ASP A 129 -13.52 7.51 -9.12
C ASP A 129 -12.92 7.60 -10.53
N ALA A 130 -12.04 8.57 -10.77
CA ALA A 130 -11.35 8.73 -12.05
C ALA A 130 -10.43 7.53 -12.36
N ALA A 131 -9.71 7.03 -11.34
CA ALA A 131 -8.88 5.84 -11.45
C ALA A 131 -9.71 4.57 -11.69
N ALA A 132 -10.83 4.39 -10.97
CA ALA A 132 -11.73 3.25 -11.15
C ALA A 132 -12.30 3.22 -12.57
N GLN A 133 -12.71 4.37 -13.10
CA GLN A 133 -13.17 4.49 -14.48
C GLN A 133 -12.08 4.09 -15.48
N ALA A 134 -10.82 4.50 -15.23
CA ALA A 134 -9.68 4.12 -16.06
C ALA A 134 -9.30 2.63 -15.93
N ALA A 135 -9.47 2.04 -14.75
CA ALA A 135 -9.16 0.64 -14.45
C ALA A 135 -10.22 -0.33 -15.03
N GLY A 136 -11.43 0.17 -15.30
CA GLY A 136 -12.53 -0.62 -15.83
C GLY A 136 -13.00 -1.69 -14.85
N LYS A 137 -12.57 -2.94 -15.07
CA LYS A 137 -12.93 -4.07 -14.18
C LYS A 137 -11.84 -4.42 -13.17
N VAL A 138 -10.64 -3.85 -13.31
CA VAL A 138 -9.55 -4.12 -12.36
C VAL A 138 -9.86 -3.38 -11.06
N PRO A 139 -9.92 -4.07 -9.92
CA PRO A 139 -10.23 -3.44 -8.63
C PRO A 139 -9.13 -2.46 -8.23
N ILE A 140 -9.54 -1.34 -7.64
CA ILE A 140 -8.64 -0.34 -7.06
C ILE A 140 -8.70 -0.37 -5.54
N GLY A 141 -7.58 -0.10 -4.88
CA GLY A 141 -7.45 0.01 -3.44
C GLY A 141 -6.67 1.26 -3.03
N GLY A 142 -6.73 1.61 -1.74
CA GLY A 142 -6.04 2.77 -1.17
C GLY A 142 -5.30 2.43 0.12
N ALA A 143 -4.17 3.09 0.38
CA ALA A 143 -3.53 3.12 1.67
C ALA A 143 -4.09 4.33 2.41
N LEU A 144 -4.72 4.08 3.57
CA LEU A 144 -5.44 5.11 4.32
C LEU A 144 -4.98 5.06 5.78
N PRO A 145 -4.66 6.21 6.40
CA PRO A 145 -4.26 6.23 7.79
C PRO A 145 -5.44 5.91 8.71
N TRP A 146 -5.17 5.13 9.75
CA TRP A 146 -6.19 4.70 10.72
C TRP A 146 -6.95 5.87 11.35
N TRP A 147 -6.26 7.00 11.58
CA TRP A 147 -6.81 8.14 12.31
C TRP A 147 -7.93 8.86 11.55
N LEU A 148 -8.07 8.66 10.23
CA LEU A 148 -9.24 9.18 9.50
C LEU A 148 -10.55 8.56 10.01
N ALA A 149 -10.49 7.37 10.61
CA ALA A 149 -11.67 6.72 11.19
C ALA A 149 -12.09 7.36 12.53
N THR A 150 -11.30 8.28 13.08
CA THR A 150 -11.68 9.07 14.26
C THR A 150 -12.13 10.48 13.89
N LYS A 151 -12.11 10.84 12.60
CA LYS A 151 -12.52 12.16 12.11
C LYS A 151 -13.95 12.09 11.58
N PRO A 152 -14.90 12.88 12.12
CA PRO A 152 -16.28 12.84 11.68
C PRO A 152 -16.42 13.38 10.26
N ASP A 153 -17.27 12.73 9.46
CA ASP A 153 -17.72 13.25 8.17
C ASP A 153 -18.95 14.15 8.38
N PRO A 154 -18.98 15.39 7.84
CA PRO A 154 -20.16 16.26 7.90
C PRO A 154 -21.47 15.64 7.37
N SER A 155 -21.37 14.68 6.45
CA SER A 155 -22.49 13.93 5.88
C SER A 155 -22.92 12.71 6.72
N GLY A 156 -22.18 12.40 7.79
CA GLY A 156 -22.41 11.30 8.71
C GLY A 156 -21.35 10.19 8.60
N GLY A 157 -21.03 9.54 9.74
CA GLY A 157 -19.96 8.55 9.79
C GLY A 157 -18.58 9.19 9.96
N THR A 158 -17.57 8.65 9.27
CA THR A 158 -16.17 9.07 9.40
C THR A 158 -15.56 9.34 8.03
N LEU A 159 -14.55 10.21 7.98
CA LEU A 159 -13.83 10.53 6.75
C LEU A 159 -13.19 9.30 6.11
N PHE A 160 -12.72 8.34 6.93
CA PHE A 160 -12.25 7.05 6.45
C PHE A 160 -13.36 6.26 5.74
N GLY A 161 -14.55 6.19 6.36
CA GLY A 161 -15.70 5.48 5.80
C GLY A 161 -16.17 6.06 4.47
N GLN A 162 -16.07 7.38 4.30
CA GLN A 162 -16.38 8.05 3.02
C GLN A 162 -15.53 7.49 1.88
N LEU A 163 -14.21 7.40 2.06
CA LEU A 163 -13.28 6.89 1.05
C LEU A 163 -13.50 5.42 0.69
N LEU A 164 -13.95 4.60 1.64
CA LEU A 164 -14.21 3.18 1.39
C LEU A 164 -15.25 2.92 0.30
N SER A 165 -16.16 3.86 0.08
CA SER A 165 -17.18 3.72 -0.98
C SER A 165 -16.63 3.86 -2.40
N HIS A 166 -15.38 4.31 -2.54
CA HIS A 166 -14.71 4.54 -3.82
C HIS A 166 -13.63 3.49 -4.13
N ILE A 167 -13.37 2.55 -3.23
CA ILE A 167 -12.30 1.55 -3.35
C ILE A 167 -12.79 0.14 -3.01
N HIS A 168 -12.05 -0.86 -3.48
CA HIS A 168 -12.37 -2.29 -3.33
C HIS A 168 -11.55 -2.96 -2.22
N SER A 169 -10.45 -2.35 -1.78
CA SER A 169 -9.61 -2.83 -0.69
C SER A 169 -8.87 -1.68 -0.03
N VAL A 170 -8.46 -1.85 1.23
CA VAL A 170 -7.72 -0.82 1.96
C VAL A 170 -6.52 -1.40 2.73
N ALA A 171 -5.37 -0.76 2.62
CA ALA A 171 -4.27 -0.93 3.57
C ALA A 171 -4.42 0.14 4.66
N ILE A 172 -4.77 -0.28 5.88
CA ILE A 172 -4.92 0.63 7.02
C ILE A 172 -3.54 0.90 7.58
N VAL A 173 -2.98 2.05 7.22
CA VAL A 173 -1.64 2.48 7.63
C VAL A 173 -1.65 2.75 9.13
N THR A 174 -0.90 1.93 9.89
CA THR A 174 -0.75 2.01 11.34
C THR A 174 0.72 1.83 11.70
N PHE A 175 1.51 2.83 11.31
CA PHE A 175 2.95 2.88 11.51
C PHE A 175 3.29 3.10 12.99
N VAL A 176 3.30 1.99 13.71
CA VAL A 176 3.68 1.82 15.12
C VAL A 176 4.39 0.47 15.25
N ASP A 177 5.39 0.35 16.12
CA ASP A 177 6.25 -0.84 16.21
C ASP A 177 5.85 -1.85 17.30
N HIS A 178 4.73 -1.64 18.00
CA HIS A 178 4.19 -2.57 19.00
C HIS A 178 2.68 -2.84 18.83
N ALA A 179 2.25 -4.07 19.09
CA ALA A 179 0.89 -4.52 18.79
C ALA A 179 -0.15 -4.15 19.84
N GLU A 180 0.19 -4.28 21.13
CA GLU A 180 -0.74 -4.11 22.26
C GLU A 180 -0.53 -2.78 22.98
N GLY A 181 -1.47 -2.37 23.83
CA GLY A 181 -1.45 -1.06 24.48
C GLY A 181 -2.43 -0.08 23.84
N GLU A 182 -2.73 1.03 24.51
CA GLU A 182 -3.66 2.06 24.01
C GLU A 182 -3.10 2.80 22.79
N ASP A 183 -1.78 2.85 22.67
CA ASP A 183 -1.01 3.41 21.57
C ASP A 183 -0.49 2.34 20.59
N GLY A 184 -0.83 1.07 20.81
CA GLY A 184 -0.38 -0.04 19.97
C GLY A 184 -1.22 -0.22 18.70
N ILE A 185 -0.67 -0.94 17.73
CA ILE A 185 -1.28 -1.18 16.41
C ILE A 185 -2.75 -1.64 16.53
N VAL A 186 -3.04 -2.57 17.43
CA VAL A 186 -4.40 -3.13 17.56
C VAL A 186 -5.40 -2.06 18.00
N ALA A 187 -5.06 -1.25 19.01
CA ALA A 187 -5.96 -0.23 19.52
C ALA A 187 -6.17 0.89 18.50
N LEU A 188 -5.08 1.36 17.85
CA LEU A 188 -5.12 2.44 16.86
C LEU A 188 -5.85 2.02 15.59
N ALA A 189 -5.59 0.82 15.06
CA ALA A 189 -6.22 0.36 13.83
C ALA A 189 -7.69 -0.05 14.00
N HIS A 190 -8.13 -0.40 15.22
CA HIS A 190 -9.44 -1.01 15.44
C HIS A 190 -10.61 -0.17 14.91
N PRO A 191 -10.69 1.17 15.11
CA PRO A 191 -11.78 1.98 14.56
C PRO A 191 -11.88 1.88 13.03
N ALA A 192 -10.75 1.98 12.32
CA ALA A 192 -10.70 1.86 10.86
C ALA A 192 -11.05 0.44 10.39
N ALA A 193 -10.52 -0.58 11.07
CA ALA A 193 -10.79 -1.98 10.79
C ALA A 193 -12.28 -2.34 10.99
N ALA A 194 -12.91 -1.78 12.03
CA ALA A 194 -14.34 -1.95 12.28
C ALA A 194 -15.20 -1.33 11.17
N VAL A 195 -14.84 -0.12 10.72
CA VAL A 195 -15.53 0.56 9.59
C VAL A 195 -15.36 -0.25 8.30
N ALA A 196 -14.16 -0.71 7.96
CA ALA A 196 -13.91 -1.55 6.80
C ALA A 196 -14.67 -2.90 6.87
N SER A 197 -14.64 -3.56 8.03
CA SER A 197 -15.37 -4.80 8.27
C SER A 197 -16.88 -4.63 8.13
N ALA A 198 -17.45 -3.53 8.65
CA ALA A 198 -18.87 -3.22 8.51
C ALA A 198 -19.26 -2.96 7.04
N ALA A 199 -18.40 -2.27 6.28
CA ALA A 199 -18.57 -2.03 4.85
C ALA A 199 -18.25 -3.27 3.98
N ARG A 200 -17.75 -4.36 4.57
CA ARG A 200 -17.28 -5.58 3.89
C ARG A 200 -16.17 -5.31 2.85
N ILE A 201 -15.34 -4.30 3.12
CA ILE A 201 -14.17 -4.00 2.31
C ILE A 201 -13.00 -4.82 2.85
N PRO A 202 -12.35 -5.67 2.04
CA PRO A 202 -11.10 -6.34 2.41
C PRO A 202 -10.04 -5.35 2.88
N PHE A 203 -9.36 -5.67 3.97
CA PHE A 203 -8.33 -4.79 4.52
C PHE A 203 -7.12 -5.54 5.08
N THR A 204 -5.97 -4.87 5.03
CA THR A 204 -4.74 -5.26 5.73
C THR A 204 -4.33 -4.16 6.71
N ILE A 205 -3.50 -4.48 7.70
CA ILE A 205 -2.82 -3.46 8.51
C ILE A 205 -1.44 -3.19 7.93
N GLY A 206 -1.17 -1.93 7.59
CA GLY A 206 0.09 -1.45 7.05
C GLY A 206 1.10 -1.15 8.16
N LEU A 207 2.32 -1.69 8.04
CA LEU A 207 3.45 -1.48 8.95
C LEU A 207 4.64 -0.91 8.19
N GLU A 208 5.40 -0.03 8.85
CA GLU A 208 6.61 0.60 8.33
C GLU A 208 7.86 -0.22 8.69
N ALA A 209 8.78 -0.36 7.74
CA ALA A 209 10.05 -1.08 7.89
C ALA A 209 11.27 -0.21 7.55
N ASP A 210 11.09 1.00 7.03
CA ASP A 210 12.16 1.94 6.77
C ASP A 210 12.72 2.54 8.06
N SER A 211 13.86 3.21 7.97
CA SER A 211 14.56 3.81 9.10
C SER A 211 13.68 4.79 9.88
N PRO A 212 13.93 4.96 11.19
CA PRO A 212 13.24 5.97 12.01
C PRO A 212 13.24 7.38 11.42
N ASP A 213 14.33 7.78 10.74
CA ASP A 213 14.45 9.10 10.12
C ASP A 213 13.45 9.31 8.97
N VAL A 214 13.10 8.24 8.25
CA VAL A 214 12.09 8.25 7.18
C VAL A 214 10.69 8.12 7.76
N ALA A 215 10.50 7.25 8.74
CA ALA A 215 9.20 6.93 9.34
C ALA A 215 8.66 8.00 10.31
N GLY A 216 9.46 9.01 10.67
CA GLY A 216 9.07 10.06 11.62
C GLY A 216 9.33 9.72 13.10
N GLY A 217 10.19 8.74 13.37
CA GLY A 217 10.65 8.35 14.71
C GLY A 217 10.69 6.84 14.92
N SER A 218 11.42 6.38 15.95
CA SER A 218 11.59 4.95 16.21
C SER A 218 10.29 4.24 16.55
N ALA A 219 9.39 4.90 17.29
CA ALA A 219 8.08 4.34 17.63
C ALA A 219 7.16 4.13 16.42
N ALA A 220 7.48 4.69 15.25
CA ALA A 220 6.66 4.60 14.05
C ALA A 220 7.07 3.45 13.10
N THR A 221 8.15 2.72 13.39
CA THR A 221 8.71 1.76 12.44
C THR A 221 9.41 0.58 13.10
N PHE A 222 9.49 -0.54 12.37
CA PHE A 222 10.37 -1.64 12.71
C PHE A 222 11.80 -1.49 12.17
N GLY A 223 12.14 -0.39 11.49
CA GLY A 223 13.40 -0.22 10.76
C GLY A 223 14.69 -0.23 11.60
N ASP A 224 14.59 -0.02 12.91
CA ASP A 224 15.68 -0.17 13.89
C ASP A 224 15.55 -1.44 14.75
N ASN A 225 14.53 -2.26 14.49
CA ASN A 225 14.27 -3.52 15.17
C ASN A 225 14.86 -4.73 14.39
N SER A 226 14.42 -5.94 14.75
CA SER A 226 14.75 -7.19 14.05
C SER A 226 13.54 -7.74 13.29
N ALA A 227 13.77 -8.59 12.28
CA ALA A 227 12.68 -9.29 11.61
C ALA A 227 11.83 -10.16 12.57
N ALA A 228 12.45 -10.71 13.62
CA ALA A 228 11.73 -11.46 14.64
C ALA A 228 10.76 -10.58 15.45
N ALA A 229 11.14 -9.32 15.73
CA ALA A 229 10.25 -8.35 16.39
C ALA A 229 9.06 -8.02 15.48
N LEU A 230 9.30 -7.68 14.21
CA LEU A 230 8.25 -7.41 13.23
C LEU A 230 7.24 -8.57 13.12
N GLU A 231 7.74 -9.80 12.98
CA GLU A 231 6.87 -10.98 12.85
C GLU A 231 6.15 -11.34 14.16
N GLY A 232 6.79 -11.12 15.30
CA GLY A 232 6.20 -11.29 16.63
C GLY A 232 5.00 -10.37 16.83
N GLN A 233 5.18 -9.06 16.58
CA GLN A 233 4.08 -8.09 16.69
C GLN A 233 2.99 -8.34 15.64
N SER A 234 3.38 -8.66 14.40
CA SER A 234 2.44 -9.04 13.33
C SER A 234 1.57 -10.25 13.72
N THR A 235 2.14 -11.24 14.41
CA THR A 235 1.40 -12.42 14.88
C THR A 235 0.32 -12.03 15.89
N ILE A 236 0.62 -11.11 16.81
CA ILE A 236 -0.36 -10.60 17.78
C ILE A 236 -1.49 -9.85 17.05
N VAL A 237 -1.15 -8.95 16.12
CA VAL A 237 -2.15 -8.21 15.33
C VAL A 237 -3.06 -9.17 14.56
N ARG A 238 -2.51 -10.19 13.89
CA ARG A 238 -3.29 -11.23 13.19
C ARG A 238 -4.25 -11.94 14.14
N ALA A 239 -3.77 -12.35 15.31
CA ALA A 239 -4.61 -13.02 16.31
C ALA A 239 -5.77 -12.12 16.77
N ARG A 240 -5.53 -10.83 17.00
CA ARG A 240 -6.53 -9.88 17.49
C ARG A 240 -7.56 -9.46 16.44
N LEU A 241 -7.17 -9.36 15.18
CA LEU A 241 -8.05 -8.83 14.12
C LEU A 241 -8.65 -9.90 13.20
N SER A 242 -8.19 -11.16 13.28
CA SER A 242 -8.69 -12.27 12.43
C SER A 242 -10.19 -12.55 12.52
N GLY A 243 -10.85 -12.12 13.60
CA GLY A 243 -12.30 -12.25 13.75
C GLY A 243 -13.12 -11.21 12.98
N LEU A 244 -12.48 -10.17 12.42
CA LEU A 244 -13.16 -9.13 11.64
C LEU A 244 -13.34 -9.57 10.19
N ASN A 245 -14.52 -9.29 9.62
CA ASN A 245 -14.81 -9.62 8.23
C ASN A 245 -13.91 -8.78 7.31
N GLY A 246 -13.34 -9.42 6.29
CA GLY A 246 -12.46 -8.73 5.33
C GLY A 246 -11.00 -8.59 5.80
N TYR A 247 -10.66 -8.94 7.04
CA TYR A 247 -9.25 -8.96 7.47
C TYR A 247 -8.44 -9.93 6.61
N SER A 248 -7.40 -9.40 5.97
CA SER A 248 -6.58 -10.11 4.98
C SER A 248 -5.09 -10.18 5.38
N GLY A 249 -4.74 -9.71 6.57
CA GLY A 249 -3.39 -9.84 7.12
C GLY A 249 -2.65 -8.51 7.32
N ILE A 250 -1.34 -8.57 7.13
CA ILE A 250 -0.39 -7.46 7.32
C ILE A 250 0.23 -7.11 5.98
N ALA A 251 0.34 -5.81 5.70
CA ALA A 251 1.15 -5.27 4.62
C ALA A 251 2.37 -4.58 5.22
N VAL A 252 3.57 -4.96 4.79
CA VAL A 252 4.82 -4.32 5.26
C VAL A 252 5.32 -3.42 4.14
N GLU A 253 5.57 -2.15 4.41
CA GLU A 253 6.16 -1.17 3.49
C GLU A 253 7.65 -1.46 3.21
N HIS A 254 8.23 -0.79 2.21
CA HIS A 254 9.68 -0.77 1.95
C HIS A 254 10.39 -2.14 1.90
N LEU A 255 10.23 -2.88 0.80
CA LEU A 255 10.85 -4.21 0.58
C LEU A 255 12.36 -4.26 0.89
N LEU A 256 13.15 -3.26 0.46
CA LEU A 256 14.59 -3.27 0.72
C LEU A 256 14.87 -3.21 2.23
N SER A 257 14.21 -2.29 2.93
CA SER A 257 14.35 -2.14 4.38
C SER A 257 13.89 -3.41 5.11
N TRP A 258 12.80 -4.04 4.67
CA TRP A 258 12.39 -5.33 5.23
C TRP A 258 13.43 -6.45 4.98
N LYS A 259 14.06 -6.48 3.81
CA LYS A 259 15.16 -7.43 3.54
C LYS A 259 16.35 -7.17 4.46
N ASP A 260 16.67 -5.92 4.74
CA ASP A 260 17.75 -5.58 5.67
C ASP A 260 17.44 -6.06 7.09
N LEU A 261 16.19 -5.94 7.55
CA LEU A 261 15.75 -6.49 8.85
C LEU A 261 15.96 -8.00 8.97
N LEU A 262 15.84 -8.75 7.86
CA LEU A 262 16.03 -10.20 7.83
C LEU A 262 17.50 -10.63 7.93
N THR A 263 18.43 -9.69 7.77
CA THR A 263 19.88 -9.95 7.89
C THR A 263 20.46 -9.64 9.27
N ARG A 264 19.64 -9.09 10.17
CA ARG A 264 20.03 -8.68 11.53
C ARG A 264 19.70 -9.75 12.56
#